data_AF-Q2W640-F1
#
_entry.id   AF-Q2W640-F1
#
_cell.length_a   1.000
_cell.length_b   1.000
_cell.length_c   1.000
_cell.angle_alpha   90.00
_cell.angle_beta   90.00
_cell.angle_gamma   90.00
#
_symmetry.space_group_name_H-M   'P 1'
#
loop_
_entity.id
_entity.type
_entity.pdbx_description
1 polymer ?
#
loop_
_entity_poly.entity_id
_entity_poly.type
_entity_poly.pdbx_seq_one_letter_code
_entity_poly.pdbx_strand_id
1 'polypeptide(L)'
;MPTKTIPAVLLFSNVAPNSNLNITFTSPGVQWSLGSLYGDSLGFSYNVVADGMAGSASCIQAISFNDALLSIRIAASAPSSCSFTLTLSLTIEEGIDYLQGYCTMNSEATVQAFFGNDAPVRWYNGRISAVFAKARRPSCGVLLTVKGCKPGAAVEIEVGGDGRGPVVWTLGPDTGDTMGLTLYSAAAALPLSSFSYCNNRLSVVTASGGTSGTDFGLVAFLTWVNVDQRFITLKALCDPAVTIHAQVGNRQPQYVGQTQTLFTL
;
A
#
# COMPACT_ATOMS: atom_id res chain seq x y z
N MET A 1 -14.13 4.90 24.45
CA MET A 1 -14.61 5.95 23.54
C MET A 1 -14.83 5.32 22.16
N PRO A 2 -15.58 5.93 21.23
CA PRO A 2 -15.65 5.44 19.86
C PRO A 2 -14.24 5.44 19.25
N THR A 3 -13.91 4.39 18.51
CA THR A 3 -12.61 4.21 17.85
C THR A 3 -12.81 3.96 16.37
N LYS A 4 -11.95 4.52 15.53
CA LYS A 4 -11.85 4.20 14.10
C LYS A 4 -10.59 3.37 13.86
N THR A 5 -10.67 2.41 12.94
CA THR A 5 -9.51 1.66 12.47
C THR A 5 -9.16 2.11 11.07
N ILE A 6 -7.91 2.51 10.85
CA ILE A 6 -7.42 2.91 9.54
C ILE A 6 -6.27 2.00 9.07
N PRO A 7 -6.11 1.80 7.76
CA PRO A 7 -4.97 1.06 7.22
C PRO A 7 -3.66 1.80 7.46
N ALA A 8 -2.58 1.06 7.67
CA ALA A 8 -1.23 1.59 7.75
C ALA A 8 -0.31 0.79 6.83
N VAL A 9 0.32 1.46 5.86
CA VAL A 9 1.33 0.85 4.98
C VAL A 9 2.67 1.48 5.28
N LEU A 10 3.69 0.67 5.55
CA LEU A 10 5.03 1.10 5.84
C LEU A 10 5.98 0.55 4.79
N LEU A 11 6.57 1.43 3.98
CA LEU A 11 7.59 1.07 3.00
C LEU A 11 8.97 1.35 3.58
N PHE A 12 9.70 0.29 3.91
CA PHE A 12 11.06 0.36 4.42
C PHE A 12 12.06 0.34 3.26
N SER A 13 13.11 1.14 3.36
CA SER A 13 14.21 1.17 2.38
C SER A 13 15.54 1.39 3.09
N ASN A 14 16.62 0.86 2.51
CA ASN A 14 17.99 0.96 3.04
C ASN A 14 18.17 0.38 4.45
N VAL A 15 17.49 -0.72 4.73
CA VAL A 15 17.56 -1.39 6.02
C VAL A 15 18.79 -2.31 6.05
N ALA A 16 19.64 -2.14 7.07
CA ALA A 16 20.86 -2.92 7.24
C ALA A 16 20.57 -4.31 7.84
N PRO A 17 21.36 -5.36 7.50
CA PRO A 17 21.24 -6.67 8.12
C PRO A 17 21.55 -6.63 9.61
N ASN A 18 21.01 -7.58 10.37
CA ASN A 18 21.18 -7.67 11.84
C ASN A 18 20.79 -6.39 12.61
N SER A 19 19.92 -5.56 12.04
CA SER A 19 19.37 -4.37 12.70
C SER A 19 18.05 -4.69 13.41
N ASN A 20 17.74 -3.87 14.42
CA ASN A 20 16.42 -3.86 15.07
C ASN A 20 15.77 -2.52 14.78
N LEU A 21 14.59 -2.56 14.16
CA LEU A 21 13.78 -1.38 13.88
C LEU A 21 12.63 -1.32 14.87
N ASN A 22 12.43 -0.18 15.50
CA ASN A 22 11.33 0.01 16.45
C ASN A 22 10.55 1.27 16.08
N ILE A 23 9.21 1.19 16.07
CA ILE A 23 8.32 2.34 15.96
C ILE A 23 7.43 2.36 17.20
N THR A 24 7.63 3.37 18.04
CA THR A 24 6.90 3.56 19.29
C THR A 24 6.04 4.80 19.21
N PHE A 25 4.74 4.67 19.48
CA PHE A 25 3.83 5.80 19.60
C PHE A 25 3.79 6.33 21.02
N THR A 26 3.74 7.66 21.13
CA THR A 26 3.61 8.38 22.41
C THR A 26 2.33 9.22 22.47
N SER A 27 1.60 9.34 21.37
CA SER A 27 0.29 10.00 21.36
C SER A 27 -0.78 9.14 22.02
N PRO A 28 -1.51 9.65 23.02
CA PRO A 28 -2.65 8.96 23.60
C PRO A 28 -3.72 8.67 22.55
N GLY A 29 -4.41 7.54 22.68
CA GLY A 29 -5.52 7.18 21.79
C GLY A 29 -5.13 6.72 20.39
N VAL A 30 -3.84 6.50 20.11
CA VAL A 30 -3.37 5.87 18.85
C VAL A 30 -2.64 4.57 19.18
N GLN A 31 -3.08 3.46 18.56
CA GLN A 31 -2.53 2.14 18.83
C GLN A 31 -2.34 1.33 17.54
N TRP A 32 -1.27 0.55 17.47
CA TRP A 32 -1.14 -0.52 16.50
C TRP A 32 -2.22 -1.58 16.72
N SER A 33 -2.74 -2.12 15.63
CA SER A 33 -3.83 -3.10 15.66
C SER A 33 -3.68 -4.10 14.52
N LEU A 34 -4.12 -5.33 14.77
CA LEU A 34 -4.39 -6.34 13.74
C LEU A 34 -5.72 -6.06 13.00
N GLY A 35 -6.38 -4.93 13.27
CA GLY A 35 -7.71 -4.64 12.74
C GLY A 35 -8.86 -5.32 13.52
N SER A 36 -10.11 -4.98 13.17
CA SER A 36 -11.39 -5.51 13.70
C SER A 36 -12.49 -5.26 12.65
N LEU A 37 -13.62 -5.97 12.46
CA LEU A 37 -14.28 -7.14 13.06
C LEU A 37 -15.04 -7.94 11.95
N TYR A 38 -14.82 -7.63 10.67
CA TYR A 38 -15.56 -8.22 9.54
C TYR A 38 -14.66 -8.89 8.49
N GLY A 39 -14.70 -10.23 8.53
CA GLY A 39 -14.55 -11.16 7.40
C GLY A 39 -13.16 -11.37 6.84
N ASP A 40 -12.58 -10.34 6.23
CA ASP A 40 -11.52 -10.52 5.22
C ASP A 40 -10.37 -9.49 5.32
N SER A 41 -10.21 -8.79 6.46
CA SER A 41 -9.08 -7.87 6.64
C SER A 41 -7.80 -8.67 6.91
N LEU A 42 -6.73 -8.42 6.15
CA LEU A 42 -5.41 -9.05 6.32
C LEU A 42 -4.88 -8.95 7.75
N GLY A 43 -5.28 -7.90 8.46
CA GLY A 43 -4.86 -7.54 9.81
C GLY A 43 -3.39 -7.14 9.90
N PHE A 44 -2.50 -8.02 9.45
CA PHE A 44 -1.08 -7.80 9.30
C PHE A 44 -0.58 -8.51 8.03
N SER A 45 0.29 -7.85 7.27
CA SER A 45 0.88 -8.40 6.06
C SER A 45 2.34 -7.94 5.91
N TYR A 46 3.22 -8.84 5.47
CA TYR A 46 4.61 -8.55 5.12
C TYR A 46 4.87 -9.00 3.69
N ASN A 47 5.32 -8.08 2.84
CA ASN A 47 5.61 -8.34 1.43
C ASN A 47 4.52 -9.19 0.75
N VAL A 48 3.24 -9.00 1.12
CA VAL A 48 2.12 -9.73 0.52
C VAL A 48 1.84 -9.10 -0.83
N VAL A 49 2.75 -9.40 -1.73
CA VAL A 49 2.56 -9.35 -3.16
C VAL A 49 2.30 -10.80 -3.54
N ALA A 50 1.13 -11.10 -4.10
CA ALA A 50 0.86 -12.43 -4.61
C ALA A 50 1.95 -12.80 -5.63
N ASP A 51 2.74 -13.81 -5.27
CA ASP A 51 3.91 -14.35 -5.95
C ASP A 51 5.01 -13.38 -6.37
N GLY A 52 5.54 -12.60 -5.41
CA GLY A 52 6.95 -12.20 -5.45
C GLY A 52 7.35 -11.19 -6.53
N MET A 53 6.74 -10.00 -6.59
CA MET A 53 7.42 -8.88 -7.31
C MET A 53 8.69 -8.44 -6.61
N ALA A 54 8.86 -8.81 -5.34
CA ALA A 54 10.15 -8.81 -4.70
C ALA A 54 10.68 -10.25 -4.77
N GLY A 55 11.56 -10.54 -5.72
CA GLY A 55 12.50 -11.67 -5.62
C GLY A 55 13.48 -11.54 -4.44
N SER A 56 13.20 -10.64 -3.49
CA SER A 56 13.94 -10.44 -2.27
C SER A 56 13.55 -11.54 -1.29
N ALA A 57 14.48 -12.46 -1.04
CA ALA A 57 14.40 -13.32 0.13
C ALA A 57 14.03 -12.47 1.36
N SER A 58 13.15 -13.00 2.21
CA SER A 58 12.73 -12.26 3.41
C SER A 58 13.97 -11.82 4.18
N CYS A 59 14.13 -10.51 4.37
CA CYS A 59 15.20 -9.97 5.22
C CYS A 59 14.77 -9.90 6.69
N ILE A 60 13.51 -10.20 7.02
CA ILE A 60 13.00 -10.11 8.38
C ILE A 60 13.15 -11.45 9.09
N GLN A 61 13.75 -11.41 10.27
CA GLN A 61 13.85 -12.56 11.17
C GLN A 61 12.66 -12.65 12.12
N ALA A 62 12.16 -11.53 12.64
CA ALA A 62 11.02 -11.51 13.56
C ALA A 62 10.29 -10.17 13.49
N ILE A 63 8.98 -10.20 13.74
CA ILE A 63 8.14 -9.02 13.93
C ILE A 63 7.31 -9.27 15.17
N SER A 64 7.25 -8.27 16.04
CA SER A 64 6.36 -8.25 17.18
C SER A 64 5.78 -6.87 17.31
N PHE A 65 4.54 -6.78 17.77
CA PHE A 65 4.00 -5.50 18.16
C PHE A 65 3.03 -5.64 19.33
N ASN A 66 2.84 -4.55 20.03
CA ASN A 66 1.77 -4.31 20.97
C ASN A 66 1.16 -2.94 20.64
N ASP A 67 0.16 -2.53 21.41
CA ASP A 67 -0.57 -1.27 21.24
C ASP A 67 0.32 -0.08 20.86
N ALA A 68 1.47 0.10 21.52
CA ALA A 68 2.32 1.28 21.32
C ALA A 68 3.60 1.01 20.52
N LEU A 69 4.10 -0.22 20.45
CA LEU A 69 5.40 -0.57 19.89
C LEU A 69 5.26 -1.57 18.75
N LEU A 70 5.83 -1.26 17.59
CA LEU A 70 6.14 -2.20 16.51
C LEU A 70 7.66 -2.43 16.48
N SER A 71 8.08 -3.68 16.63
CA SER A 71 9.47 -4.13 16.65
C SER A 71 9.74 -5.10 15.51
N ILE A 72 10.77 -4.84 14.71
CA ILE A 72 11.16 -5.62 13.54
C ILE A 72 12.64 -5.98 13.66
N ARG A 73 12.95 -7.27 13.67
CA ARG A 73 14.33 -7.77 13.67
C ARG A 73 14.70 -8.24 12.28
N ILE A 74 15.81 -7.73 11.76
CA ILE A 74 16.33 -8.09 10.44
C ILE A 74 17.33 -9.24 10.58
N ALA A 75 17.23 -10.23 9.69
CA ALA A 75 18.10 -11.40 9.70
C ALA A 75 19.57 -11.01 9.49
N ALA A 76 20.48 -11.71 10.16
CA ALA A 76 21.92 -11.51 9.94
C ALA A 76 22.37 -11.91 8.53
N SER A 77 21.64 -12.82 7.89
CA SER A 77 21.86 -13.26 6.51
C SER A 77 21.19 -12.36 5.45
N ALA A 78 20.55 -11.27 5.86
CA ALA A 78 19.92 -10.35 4.92
C ALA A 78 20.96 -9.64 4.04
N PRO A 79 20.58 -9.16 2.84
CA PRO A 79 21.43 -8.29 2.03
C PRO A 79 21.85 -7.03 2.80
N SER A 80 22.97 -6.42 2.39
CA SER A 80 23.52 -5.19 3.01
C SER A 80 22.55 -4.01 3.04
N SER A 81 21.61 -3.97 2.10
CA SER A 81 20.49 -3.05 2.06
C SER A 81 19.26 -3.83 1.61
N CYS A 82 18.26 -3.95 2.49
CA CYS A 82 16.97 -4.52 2.13
C CYS A 82 15.84 -3.48 2.17
N SER A 83 14.83 -3.75 1.36
CA SER A 83 13.59 -3.00 1.30
C SER A 83 12.43 -3.97 1.44
N PHE A 84 11.39 -3.53 2.14
CA PHE A 84 10.20 -4.35 2.33
C PHE A 84 8.99 -3.49 2.68
N THR A 85 7.81 -4.09 2.55
CA THR A 85 6.53 -3.47 2.87
C THR A 85 5.86 -4.19 4.02
N LEU A 86 5.36 -3.43 4.98
CA LEU A 86 4.43 -3.92 6.00
C LEU A 86 3.07 -3.24 5.81
N THR A 87 2.01 -4.04 5.86
CA THR A 87 0.63 -3.54 6.00
C THR A 87 0.11 -3.95 7.36
N LEU A 88 -0.44 -3.02 8.11
CA LEU A 88 -1.10 -3.25 9.38
C LEU A 88 -2.23 -2.23 9.58
N SER A 89 -2.76 -2.11 10.79
CA SER A 89 -3.82 -1.14 11.08
C SER A 89 -3.45 -0.26 12.27
N LEU A 90 -4.04 0.94 12.31
CA LEU A 90 -4.08 1.80 13.48
C LEU A 90 -5.50 1.88 14.00
N THR A 91 -5.67 1.68 15.31
CA THR A 91 -6.88 2.08 16.03
C THR A 91 -6.65 3.47 16.61
N ILE A 92 -7.58 4.38 16.31
CA ILE A 92 -7.51 5.80 16.68
C ILE A 92 -8.80 6.16 17.41
N GLU A 93 -8.67 6.74 18.60
CA GLU A 93 -9.81 7.32 19.33
C GLU A 93 -10.40 8.51 18.57
N GLU A 94 -11.73 8.64 18.60
CA GLU A 94 -12.41 9.75 17.95
C GLU A 94 -11.93 11.10 18.51
N GLY A 95 -11.67 12.06 17.62
CA GLY A 95 -11.14 13.38 17.97
C GLY A 95 -9.61 13.49 17.94
N ILE A 96 -8.88 12.37 17.86
CA ILE A 96 -7.43 12.39 17.62
C ILE A 96 -7.16 12.58 16.12
N ASP A 97 -6.44 13.65 15.80
CA ASP A 97 -6.07 14.06 14.44
C ASP A 97 -4.55 14.07 14.22
N TYR A 98 -3.77 13.56 15.17
CA TYR A 98 -2.33 13.44 14.99
C TYR A 98 -1.75 12.21 15.69
N LEU A 99 -0.53 11.90 15.29
CA LEU A 99 0.33 10.86 15.83
C LEU A 99 1.70 11.48 16.09
N GLN A 100 2.32 11.06 17.20
CA GLN A 100 3.69 11.35 17.55
C GLN A 100 4.32 10.09 18.15
N GLY A 101 5.64 9.99 18.00
CA GLY A 101 6.38 8.86 18.50
C GLY A 101 7.87 8.96 18.22
N TYR A 102 8.52 7.81 18.30
CA TYR A 102 9.92 7.63 17.97
C TYR A 102 10.12 6.41 17.08
N CYS A 103 11.02 6.53 16.13
CA CYS A 103 11.52 5.42 15.34
C CYS A 103 13.00 5.19 15.66
N THR A 104 13.40 3.96 15.93
CA THR A 104 14.81 3.55 16.04
C THR A 104 15.15 2.71 14.82
N MET A 105 16.09 3.16 13.99
CA MET A 105 16.52 2.48 12.75
C MET A 105 18.02 2.73 12.50
N ASN A 106 18.63 2.00 11.56
CA ASN A 106 19.97 2.37 11.08
C ASN A 106 19.94 3.75 10.38
N SER A 107 21.09 4.43 10.31
CA SER A 107 21.20 5.83 9.86
C SER A 107 20.72 6.09 8.44
N GLU A 108 20.84 5.10 7.56
CA GLU A 108 20.46 5.20 6.15
C GLU A 108 19.03 4.74 5.90
N ALA A 109 18.41 4.05 6.86
CA ALA A 109 17.07 3.52 6.71
C ALA A 109 16.02 4.64 6.72
N THR A 110 15.05 4.47 5.84
CA THR A 110 13.89 5.36 5.74
C THR A 110 12.63 4.54 5.72
N VAL A 111 11.57 5.12 6.30
CA VAL A 111 10.22 4.56 6.24
C VAL A 111 9.32 5.58 5.60
N GLN A 112 8.61 5.19 4.55
CA GLN A 112 7.49 5.94 4.04
C GLN A 112 6.21 5.34 4.62
N ALA A 113 5.60 6.06 5.56
CA ALA A 113 4.43 5.61 6.31
C ALA A 113 3.16 6.24 5.76
N PHE A 114 2.19 5.42 5.36
CA PHE A 114 0.89 5.82 4.85
C PHE A 114 -0.17 5.43 5.86
N PHE A 115 -1.06 6.36 6.22
CA PHE A 115 -2.14 6.12 7.19
C PHE A 115 -3.49 6.44 6.56
N GLY A 116 -4.35 5.44 6.36
CA GLY A 116 -5.63 5.66 5.71
C GLY A 116 -5.45 6.20 4.30
N ASN A 117 -5.92 7.42 4.13
CA ASN A 117 -5.76 8.17 2.90
C ASN A 117 -4.86 9.40 3.11
N ASP A 118 -4.09 9.47 4.19
CA ASP A 118 -3.24 10.62 4.46
C ASP A 118 -1.94 10.60 3.65
N ALA A 119 -1.28 11.76 3.64
CA ALA A 119 0.07 11.93 3.13
C ALA A 119 1.01 10.84 3.60
N PRO A 120 1.86 10.28 2.72
CA PRO A 120 2.99 9.53 3.22
C PRO A 120 3.87 10.47 4.03
N VAL A 121 4.10 10.12 5.29
CA VAL A 121 5.13 10.79 6.08
C VAL A 121 6.40 9.98 5.98
N ARG A 122 7.49 10.65 5.61
CA ARG A 122 8.81 10.05 5.62
C ARG A 122 9.39 10.15 7.02
N TRP A 123 9.70 9.00 7.59
CA TRP A 123 10.31 8.87 8.89
C TRP A 123 11.75 8.40 8.76
N TYR A 124 12.56 8.95 9.65
CA TYR A 124 13.97 8.63 9.85
C TYR A 124 14.18 8.17 11.28
N ASN A 125 15.38 7.69 11.59
CA ASN A 125 15.76 7.42 12.97
C ASN A 125 15.59 8.69 13.83
N GLY A 126 14.80 8.62 14.90
CA GLY A 126 14.50 9.74 15.79
C GLY A 126 13.00 9.98 16.00
N ARG A 127 12.61 11.24 16.17
CA ARG A 127 11.21 11.63 16.39
C ARG A 127 10.41 11.48 15.11
N ILE A 128 9.19 11.00 15.26
CA ILE A 128 8.23 10.85 14.16
C ILE A 128 6.91 11.52 14.51
N SER A 129 6.19 11.95 13.48
CA SER A 129 4.83 12.46 13.62
C SER A 129 4.05 12.22 12.34
N ALA A 130 2.73 12.21 12.44
CA ALA A 130 1.82 12.29 11.31
C ALA A 130 0.55 13.07 11.73
N VAL A 131 -0.14 13.65 10.76
CA VAL A 131 -1.44 14.30 10.98
C VAL A 131 -2.46 13.52 10.19
N PHE A 132 -3.58 13.19 10.83
CA PHE A 132 -4.69 12.50 10.21
C PHE A 132 -5.69 13.53 9.69
N ALA A 133 -5.84 13.62 8.38
CA ALA A 133 -6.78 14.55 7.79
C ALA A 133 -8.23 14.06 8.02
N LYS A 134 -9.15 15.00 8.22
CA LYS A 134 -10.59 14.69 8.16
C LYS A 134 -10.95 14.37 6.71
N ALA A 135 -11.23 13.10 6.41
CA ALA A 135 -11.68 12.68 5.09
C ALA A 135 -12.96 13.44 4.69
N ARG A 136 -12.90 14.25 3.62
CA ARG A 136 -14.06 14.99 3.08
C ARG A 136 -14.91 14.15 2.11
N ARG A 137 -14.30 13.14 1.51
CA ARG A 137 -14.96 12.08 0.72
C ARG A 137 -14.37 10.75 1.11
N PRO A 138 -15.17 9.67 1.11
CA PRO A 138 -14.63 8.35 1.36
C PRO A 138 -13.71 7.96 0.20
N SER A 139 -12.52 7.47 0.55
CA SER A 139 -11.53 7.00 -0.41
C SER A 139 -10.81 5.78 0.15
N CYS A 140 -10.19 5.02 -0.74
CA CYS A 140 -9.44 3.82 -0.41
C CYS A 140 -8.20 3.71 -1.30
N GLY A 141 -7.06 3.41 -0.69
CA GLY A 141 -5.86 3.04 -1.43
C GLY A 141 -6.03 1.69 -2.13
N VAL A 142 -5.43 1.55 -3.31
CA VAL A 142 -5.33 0.31 -4.06
C VAL A 142 -3.88 0.09 -4.42
N LEU A 143 -3.33 -1.02 -3.92
CA LEU A 143 -2.02 -1.52 -4.30
C LEU A 143 -2.18 -2.51 -5.44
N LEU A 144 -1.66 -2.16 -6.60
CA LEU A 144 -1.64 -2.98 -7.80
C LEU A 144 -0.23 -3.53 -8.01
N THR A 145 -0.19 -4.81 -8.29
CA THR A 145 1.01 -5.58 -8.61
C THR A 145 0.82 -6.15 -10.00
N VAL A 146 1.68 -5.79 -10.94
CA VAL A 146 1.61 -6.24 -12.32
C VAL A 146 2.87 -6.99 -12.68
N LYS A 147 2.70 -8.21 -13.20
CA LYS A 147 3.78 -9.16 -13.47
C LYS A 147 3.77 -9.70 -14.89
N GLY A 148 4.94 -10.08 -15.36
CA GLY A 148 5.08 -10.81 -16.63
C GLY A 148 4.79 -9.93 -17.85
N CYS A 149 4.89 -8.60 -17.72
CA CYS A 149 4.69 -7.70 -18.84
C CYS A 149 5.86 -7.81 -19.82
N LYS A 150 5.59 -8.35 -21.01
CA LYS A 150 6.54 -8.31 -22.12
C LYS A 150 6.81 -6.86 -22.55
N PRO A 151 7.92 -6.58 -23.23
CA PRO A 151 8.16 -5.26 -23.81
C PRO A 151 7.00 -4.82 -24.73
N GLY A 152 6.53 -3.58 -24.57
CA GLY A 152 5.38 -3.03 -25.31
C GLY A 152 4.01 -3.60 -24.92
N ALA A 153 3.91 -4.37 -23.84
CA ALA A 153 2.64 -4.86 -23.33
C ALA A 153 1.77 -3.68 -22.85
N ALA A 154 0.49 -3.70 -23.22
CA ALA A 154 -0.53 -2.80 -22.72
C ALA A 154 -1.33 -3.48 -21.61
N VAL A 155 -1.55 -2.76 -20.52
CA VAL A 155 -2.40 -3.19 -19.41
C VAL A 155 -3.36 -2.06 -19.07
N GLU A 156 -4.64 -2.37 -19.05
CA GLU A 156 -5.67 -1.45 -18.56
C GLU A 156 -6.36 -2.05 -17.33
N ILE A 157 -6.70 -1.19 -16.38
CA ILE A 157 -7.38 -1.57 -15.14
C ILE A 157 -8.60 -0.67 -15.00
N GLU A 158 -9.77 -1.28 -15.14
CA GLU A 158 -11.07 -0.62 -15.03
C GLU A 158 -11.62 -0.76 -13.62
N VAL A 159 -12.28 0.29 -13.12
CA VAL A 159 -13.00 0.26 -11.84
C VAL A 159 -14.50 0.42 -12.06
N GLY A 160 -15.29 -0.32 -11.27
CA GLY A 160 -16.74 -0.21 -11.18
C GLY A 160 -17.24 -0.17 -9.73
N GLY A 161 -18.47 0.33 -9.56
CA GLY A 161 -19.21 0.24 -8.30
C GLY A 161 -20.27 -0.86 -8.34
N ASP A 162 -20.92 -1.09 -7.20
CA ASP A 162 -22.04 -2.05 -7.03
C ASP A 162 -23.41 -1.50 -7.50
N GLY A 163 -23.42 -0.46 -8.33
CA GLY A 163 -24.62 0.22 -8.83
C GLY A 163 -25.18 1.32 -7.91
N ARG A 164 -24.61 1.53 -6.71
CA ARG A 164 -25.06 2.58 -5.77
C ARG A 164 -24.45 3.97 -6.01
N GLY A 165 -23.52 4.06 -6.95
CA GLY A 165 -22.88 5.31 -7.35
C GLY A 165 -21.61 5.05 -8.16
N PRO A 166 -21.05 6.09 -8.81
CA PRO A 166 -19.78 5.98 -9.49
C PRO A 166 -18.66 5.81 -8.45
N VAL A 167 -17.82 4.80 -8.69
CA VAL A 167 -16.51 4.66 -8.07
C VAL A 167 -15.50 5.10 -9.13
N VAL A 168 -14.60 6.01 -8.76
CA VAL A 168 -13.61 6.55 -9.68
C VAL A 168 -12.22 6.44 -9.08
N TRP A 169 -11.22 6.28 -9.94
CA TRP A 169 -9.85 6.60 -9.58
C TRP A 169 -9.80 8.06 -9.15
N THR A 170 -9.02 8.34 -8.10
CA THR A 170 -8.59 9.69 -7.71
C THR A 170 -7.07 9.73 -7.52
N LEU A 171 -6.44 10.92 -7.60
CA LEU A 171 -5.02 11.13 -7.30
C LEU A 171 -4.77 11.19 -5.78
N GLY A 172 -5.57 10.48 -5.01
CA GLY A 172 -5.69 10.66 -3.56
C GLY A 172 -6.97 11.43 -3.17
N PRO A 173 -7.29 11.45 -1.87
CA PRO A 173 -8.37 12.27 -1.32
C PRO A 173 -8.15 13.77 -1.54
N ASP A 174 -9.20 14.55 -1.30
CA ASP A 174 -9.23 16.03 -1.45
C ASP A 174 -8.27 16.79 -0.50
N THR A 175 -7.44 16.09 0.27
CA THR A 175 -6.48 16.66 1.22
C THR A 175 -5.14 16.80 0.51
N GLY A 176 -4.67 18.03 0.33
CA GLY A 176 -3.51 18.38 -0.51
C GLY A 176 -2.15 17.79 -0.09
N ASP A 177 -2.12 16.89 0.88
CA ASP A 177 -0.89 16.32 1.43
C ASP A 177 -0.61 14.89 0.89
N THR A 178 -1.53 14.25 0.17
CA THR A 178 -1.28 12.90 -0.40
C THR A 178 -0.34 12.90 -1.59
N MET A 179 0.61 11.96 -1.61
CA MET A 179 1.27 11.56 -2.85
C MET A 179 0.26 10.81 -3.74
N GLY A 180 -0.53 11.59 -4.48
CA GLY A 180 -0.95 11.27 -5.83
C GLY A 180 -1.15 9.80 -6.16
N LEU A 181 -0.35 9.40 -7.14
CA LEU A 181 -0.23 8.06 -7.65
C LEU A 181 1.25 7.73 -7.64
N THR A 182 1.62 6.55 -7.13
CA THR A 182 3.02 6.12 -7.04
C THR A 182 3.26 4.89 -7.89
N LEU A 183 4.22 4.97 -8.80
CA LEU A 183 4.72 3.86 -9.59
C LEU A 183 6.08 3.45 -9.08
N TYR A 184 6.31 2.15 -8.92
CA TYR A 184 7.60 1.63 -8.49
C TYR A 184 7.93 0.33 -9.23
N SER A 185 9.22 0.03 -9.31
CA SER A 185 9.72 -1.21 -9.90
C SER A 185 10.73 -1.83 -8.95
N ALA A 186 10.74 -3.16 -8.87
CA ALA A 186 11.77 -3.90 -8.14
C ALA A 186 13.10 -3.89 -8.90
N ALA A 187 13.06 -3.70 -10.23
CA ALA A 187 14.23 -3.38 -11.03
C ALA A 187 14.46 -1.86 -11.00
N ALA A 188 15.71 -1.40 -10.89
CA ALA A 188 16.05 -0.01 -10.60
C ALA A 188 15.30 1.06 -11.45
N ALA A 189 15.05 0.78 -12.74
CA ALA A 189 14.27 1.66 -13.61
C ALA A 189 12.81 1.16 -13.72
N LEU A 190 11.87 2.11 -13.76
CA LEU A 190 10.46 1.82 -14.03
C LEU A 190 10.30 1.36 -15.50
N PRO A 191 9.75 0.16 -15.77
CA PRO A 191 9.74 -0.44 -17.11
C PRO A 191 8.60 0.07 -18.00
N LEU A 192 8.21 1.35 -17.87
CA LEU A 192 7.05 1.91 -18.57
C LEU A 192 7.46 2.90 -19.67
N SER A 193 6.83 2.79 -20.85
CA SER A 193 6.90 3.82 -21.90
C SER A 193 5.80 4.85 -21.75
N SER A 194 4.64 4.46 -21.21
CA SER A 194 3.55 5.39 -20.92
C SER A 194 2.73 4.93 -19.71
N PHE A 195 2.15 5.92 -19.05
CA PHE A 195 1.13 5.76 -18.03
C PHE A 195 0.05 6.81 -18.27
N SER A 196 -1.21 6.40 -18.25
CA SER A 196 -2.37 7.27 -18.37
C SER A 196 -3.37 6.97 -17.26
N TYR A 197 -4.06 8.02 -16.86
CA TYR A 197 -4.93 8.04 -15.71
C TYR A 197 -6.25 8.72 -16.07
N CYS A 198 -7.35 8.00 -15.92
CA CYS A 198 -8.72 8.47 -16.16
C CYS A 198 -9.63 8.05 -15.01
N ASN A 199 -10.80 8.69 -14.88
CA ASN A 199 -11.74 8.43 -13.79
C ASN A 199 -12.11 6.95 -13.61
N ASN A 200 -12.25 6.18 -14.69
CA ASN A 200 -12.67 4.78 -14.63
C ASN A 200 -11.59 3.79 -15.07
N ARG A 201 -10.41 4.28 -15.49
CA ARG A 201 -9.39 3.45 -16.11
C ARG A 201 -7.97 3.96 -15.81
N LEU A 202 -7.11 3.03 -15.43
CA LEU A 202 -5.67 3.19 -15.47
C LEU A 202 -5.14 2.47 -16.70
N SER A 203 -4.22 3.08 -17.45
CA SER A 203 -3.59 2.46 -18.61
C SER A 203 -2.08 2.59 -18.51
N VAL A 204 -1.37 1.48 -18.73
CA VAL A 204 0.09 1.44 -18.76
C VAL A 204 0.54 0.72 -20.02
N VAL A 205 1.65 1.19 -20.59
CA VAL A 205 2.37 0.48 -21.65
C VAL A 205 3.81 0.32 -21.20
N THR A 206 4.33 -0.90 -21.26
CA THR A 206 5.73 -1.15 -20.92
C THR A 206 6.67 -0.63 -22.01
N ALA A 207 7.93 -0.41 -21.66
CA ALA A 207 8.95 -0.02 -22.62
C ALA A 207 9.14 -1.10 -23.70
N SER A 208 9.37 -0.72 -24.94
CA SER A 208 9.56 -1.65 -26.07
C SER A 208 10.95 -2.31 -26.11
N GLY A 209 11.88 -1.89 -25.25
CA GLY A 209 13.23 -2.45 -25.14
C GLY A 209 13.35 -3.47 -24.01
N GLY A 210 13.87 -4.67 -24.32
CA GLY A 210 14.12 -5.75 -23.36
C GLY A 210 13.81 -7.13 -23.95
N THR A 211 14.23 -8.20 -23.30
CA THR A 211 13.91 -9.60 -23.69
C THR A 211 13.17 -10.36 -22.60
N SER A 212 13.18 -9.88 -21.36
CA SER A 212 12.52 -10.50 -20.21
C SER A 212 11.21 -9.78 -19.86
N GLY A 213 10.28 -10.52 -19.23
CA GLY A 213 9.12 -9.92 -18.59
C GLY A 213 9.53 -8.90 -17.53
N THR A 214 8.75 -7.84 -17.42
CA THR A 214 8.96 -6.75 -16.46
C THR A 214 7.82 -6.72 -15.46
N ASP A 215 8.16 -6.41 -14.22
CA ASP A 215 7.25 -6.35 -13.09
C ASP A 215 7.27 -4.93 -12.53
N PHE A 216 6.11 -4.40 -12.17
CA PHE A 216 6.00 -3.08 -11.53
C PHE A 216 4.81 -3.03 -10.59
N GLY A 217 4.90 -2.17 -9.59
CA GLY A 217 3.84 -1.87 -8.66
C GLY A 217 3.29 -0.46 -8.83
N LEU A 218 2.04 -0.31 -8.42
CA LEU A 218 1.28 0.92 -8.51
C LEU A 218 0.46 1.09 -7.24
N VAL A 219 0.62 2.23 -6.57
CA VAL A 219 -0.28 2.69 -5.51
C VAL A 219 -1.15 3.78 -6.11
N ALA A 220 -2.46 3.54 -6.13
CA ALA A 220 -3.48 4.47 -6.61
C ALA A 220 -4.60 4.59 -5.58
N PHE A 221 -5.56 5.48 -5.81
CA PHE A 221 -6.69 5.68 -4.90
C PHE A 221 -8.00 5.62 -5.64
N LEU A 222 -9.03 5.16 -4.95
CA LEU A 222 -10.42 5.20 -5.37
C LEU A 222 -11.20 6.14 -4.47
N THR A 223 -12.20 6.82 -5.02
CA THR A 223 -13.18 7.58 -4.26
C THR A 223 -14.58 7.33 -4.80
N TRP A 224 -15.58 7.57 -3.97
CA TRP A 224 -16.98 7.38 -4.29
C TRP A 224 -17.85 8.40 -3.56
N VAL A 225 -19.03 8.67 -4.12
CA VAL A 225 -19.95 9.69 -3.59
C VAL A 225 -20.85 9.12 -2.48
N ASN A 226 -21.25 7.86 -2.60
CA ASN A 226 -22.25 7.27 -1.71
C ASN A 226 -21.60 6.62 -0.48
N VAL A 227 -21.85 7.16 0.71
CA VAL A 227 -21.28 6.62 1.96
C VAL A 227 -21.65 5.15 2.23
N ASP A 228 -22.73 4.65 1.63
CA ASP A 228 -23.17 3.25 1.73
C ASP A 228 -22.53 2.32 0.67
N GLN A 229 -21.51 2.79 -0.06
CA GLN A 229 -20.74 1.94 -0.98
C GLN A 229 -20.01 0.86 -0.18
N ARG A 230 -20.34 -0.41 -0.43
CA ARG A 230 -19.73 -1.55 0.29
C ARG A 230 -18.76 -2.34 -0.57
N PHE A 231 -18.96 -2.30 -1.88
CA PHE A 231 -18.17 -3.08 -2.81
C PHE A 231 -17.70 -2.26 -3.99
N ILE A 232 -16.56 -2.63 -4.53
CA ILE A 232 -16.07 -2.16 -5.82
C ILE A 232 -15.76 -3.37 -6.70
N THR A 233 -15.64 -3.15 -8.00
CA THR A 233 -15.10 -4.16 -8.91
C THR A 233 -13.87 -3.61 -9.62
N LEU A 234 -12.86 -4.48 -9.79
CA LEU A 234 -11.74 -4.22 -10.67
C LEU A 234 -11.75 -5.23 -11.81
N LYS A 235 -11.34 -4.78 -13.00
CA LYS A 235 -11.22 -5.63 -14.18
C LYS A 235 -9.95 -5.25 -14.93
N ALA A 236 -9.19 -6.24 -15.36
CA ALA A 236 -7.97 -6.08 -16.12
C ALA A 236 -8.19 -6.38 -17.60
N LEU A 237 -7.67 -5.53 -18.49
CA LEU A 237 -7.55 -5.80 -19.91
C LEU A 237 -6.07 -5.84 -20.26
N CYS A 238 -5.54 -7.05 -20.40
CA CYS A 238 -4.14 -7.30 -20.69
C CYS A 238 -3.95 -8.65 -21.40
N ASP A 239 -2.74 -8.87 -21.91
CA ASP A 239 -2.31 -10.18 -22.42
C ASP A 239 -2.48 -11.26 -21.32
N PRO A 240 -2.92 -12.49 -21.65
CA PRO A 240 -3.09 -13.57 -20.67
C PRO A 240 -1.82 -13.95 -19.89
N ALA A 241 -0.64 -13.65 -20.41
CA ALA A 241 0.63 -13.86 -19.70
C ALA A 241 0.88 -12.82 -18.59
N VAL A 242 0.15 -11.70 -18.60
CA VAL A 242 0.24 -10.69 -17.55
C VAL A 242 -0.64 -11.09 -16.38
N THR A 243 -0.05 -11.07 -15.19
CA THR A 243 -0.76 -11.35 -13.94
C THR A 243 -0.90 -10.07 -13.14
N ILE A 244 -2.13 -9.74 -12.74
CA ILE A 244 -2.41 -8.56 -11.93
C ILE A 244 -3.02 -9.00 -10.61
N HIS A 245 -2.47 -8.48 -9.52
CA HIS A 245 -3.06 -8.59 -8.20
C HIS A 245 -3.37 -7.20 -7.65
N ALA A 246 -4.55 -7.05 -7.07
CA ALA A 246 -4.97 -5.83 -6.41
C ALA A 246 -5.25 -6.10 -4.93
N GLN A 247 -4.67 -5.26 -4.07
CA GLN A 247 -5.05 -5.14 -2.68
C GLN A 247 -5.80 -3.82 -2.50
N VAL A 248 -7.06 -3.91 -2.09
CA VAL A 248 -7.92 -2.75 -1.85
C VAL A 248 -7.96 -2.51 -0.34
N GLY A 249 -7.43 -1.37 0.09
CA GLY A 249 -7.26 -1.04 1.50
C GLY A 249 -6.42 -2.09 2.22
N ASN A 250 -7.02 -2.68 3.25
CA ASN A 250 -6.38 -3.72 4.08
C ASN A 250 -6.83 -5.15 3.75
N ARG A 251 -7.41 -5.39 2.57
CA ARG A 251 -7.87 -6.73 2.16
C ARG A 251 -6.73 -7.53 1.52
N GLN A 252 -6.83 -8.86 1.56
CA GLN A 252 -5.88 -9.74 0.86
C GLN A 252 -5.80 -9.38 -0.62
N PRO A 253 -4.60 -9.37 -1.24
CA PRO A 253 -4.52 -9.19 -2.67
C PRO A 253 -5.29 -10.30 -3.38
N GLN A 254 -6.08 -9.93 -4.38
CA GLN A 254 -6.81 -10.86 -5.22
C GLN A 254 -6.38 -10.72 -6.67
N TYR A 255 -6.41 -11.82 -7.40
CA TYR A 255 -6.17 -11.82 -8.84
C TYR A 255 -7.26 -11.00 -9.55
N VAL A 256 -6.82 -10.05 -10.39
CA VAL A 256 -7.69 -9.24 -11.22
C VAL A 256 -7.56 -9.71 -12.66
N GLY A 257 -8.58 -10.40 -13.14
CA GLY A 257 -8.64 -10.95 -14.49
C GLY A 257 -9.47 -10.10 -15.45
N GLN A 258 -9.81 -10.69 -16.60
CA GLN A 258 -10.65 -10.05 -17.63
C GLN A 258 -12.14 -9.97 -17.27
N THR A 259 -12.54 -10.64 -16.18
CA THR A 259 -13.87 -10.52 -15.56
C THR A 259 -13.81 -9.58 -14.37
N GLN A 260 -14.98 -9.10 -13.91
CA GLN A 260 -15.05 -8.25 -12.72
C GLN A 260 -14.68 -9.05 -11.47
N THR A 261 -13.62 -8.64 -10.80
CA THR A 261 -13.24 -9.12 -9.46
C THR A 261 -13.84 -8.18 -8.42
N LEU A 262 -14.60 -8.73 -7.46
CA LEU A 262 -15.29 -7.97 -6.41
C LEU A 262 -14.36 -7.75 -5.20
N PHE A 263 -14.35 -6.52 -4.67
CA PHE A 263 -13.66 -6.18 -3.43
C PHE A 263 -14.62 -5.51 -2.45
N THR A 264 -14.50 -5.85 -1.18
CA THR A 264 -15.18 -5.17 -0.07
C THR A 264 -14.37 -3.96 0.39
N LEU A 265 -15.04 -2.83 0.60
CA LEU A 265 -14.45 -1.62 1.21
C LEU A 265 -14.33 -1.73 2.74
#